data_AF-A0A8T8DZM0-F1
#
_entry.id   AF-A0A8T8DZM0-F1
#
_cell.length_a   1.000
_cell.length_b   1.000
_cell.length_c   1.000
_cell.angle_alpha   90.00
_cell.angle_beta   90.00
_cell.angle_gamma   90.00
#
_symmetry.space_group_name_H-M   'P 1'
#
loop_
_entity.id
_entity.type
_entity.pdbx_description
1 polymer ?
#
loop_
_entity_poly.entity_id
_entity_poly.type
_entity_poly.pdbx_seq_one_letter_code
_entity_poly.pdbx_strand_id
1 'polypeptide(L)' 'MSIYDADWNDVPPGYYADPEVKARHDRRVLDERRFSRLVEIELGKMGLDRHEDIPTAEEIETAEERARRKF' A
#
# COMPACT_ATOMS: atom_id res chain seq x y z
N MET A 1 12.22 -10.42 8.96
CA MET A 1 11.63 -11.00 7.73
C MET A 1 11.52 -9.88 6.72
N SER A 2 12.01 -10.12 5.50
CA SER A 2 12.05 -9.10 4.45
C SER A 2 10.64 -8.81 3.94
N ILE A 3 10.24 -7.55 3.88
CA ILE A 3 8.97 -7.10 3.26
C ILE A 3 8.85 -7.53 1.78
N TYR A 4 9.96 -7.91 1.14
CA TYR A 4 9.99 -8.42 -0.23
C TYR A 4 9.60 -9.92 -0.36
N ASP A 5 9.56 -10.68 0.75
CA ASP A 5 9.09 -12.08 0.72
C ASP A 5 7.55 -12.20 0.74
N ALA A 6 6.84 -11.15 1.19
CA ALA A 6 5.39 -11.18 1.29
C ALA A 6 4.70 -11.08 -0.08
N ASP A 7 5.21 -10.23 -0.98
CA ASP A 7 4.64 -10.00 -2.31
C ASP A 7 4.61 -11.27 -3.18
N TRP A 8 5.59 -12.17 -3.05
CA TRP A 8 5.63 -13.43 -3.80
C TRP A 8 4.74 -14.53 -3.20
N ASN A 9 4.44 -14.46 -1.90
CA ASN A 9 3.60 -15.46 -1.21
C ASN A 9 2.11 -15.12 -1.25
N ASP A 10 1.72 -13.88 -1.58
CA ASP A 10 0.31 -13.45 -1.67
C ASP A 10 -0.28 -13.58 -3.09
N VAL A 11 0.30 -14.45 -3.90
CA VAL A 11 -0.15 -14.77 -5.26
C VAL A 11 -1.26 -15.83 -5.18
N PRO A 12 -2.48 -15.59 -5.66
CA PRO A 12 -3.58 -16.53 -5.54
C PRO A 12 -3.33 -17.82 -6.32
N PRO A 13 -3.89 -18.96 -5.88
CA PRO A 13 -3.79 -20.21 -6.62
C PRO A 13 -4.31 -20.04 -8.05
N GLY A 14 -3.49 -20.40 -9.05
CA GLY A 14 -3.85 -20.25 -10.46
C GLY A 14 -3.62 -18.85 -11.06
N TYR A 15 -2.91 -17.95 -10.37
CA TYR A 15 -2.57 -16.61 -10.88
C TYR A 15 -1.95 -16.60 -12.28
N TYR A 16 -1.08 -17.57 -12.59
CA TYR A 16 -0.51 -17.71 -13.94
C TYR A 16 -1.35 -18.57 -14.89
N ALA A 17 -2.37 -19.26 -14.38
CA ALA A 17 -3.19 -20.21 -15.13
C ALA A 17 -4.45 -19.55 -15.75
N ASP A 18 -4.97 -18.51 -15.12
CA ASP A 18 -6.17 -17.80 -15.57
C ASP A 18 -5.91 -16.28 -15.71
N PRO A 19 -6.06 -15.71 -16.92
CA PRO A 19 -5.83 -14.28 -17.15
C PRO A 19 -6.81 -13.37 -16.39
N GLU A 20 -8.03 -13.82 -16.05
CA GLU A 20 -8.96 -13.04 -15.23
C GLU A 20 -8.52 -12.98 -13.76
N VAL A 21 -8.03 -14.10 -13.23
CA VAL A 21 -7.47 -14.17 -11.86
C VAL A 21 -6.24 -13.28 -11.76
N LYS A 22 -5.36 -13.32 -12.77
CA LYS A 22 -4.22 -12.42 -12.89
C LYS A 22 -4.66 -10.95 -12.90
N ALA A 23 -5.56 -10.57 -13.80
CA ALA A 23 -5.99 -9.19 -13.95
C ALA A 23 -6.65 -8.63 -12.68
N ARG A 24 -7.40 -9.46 -11.94
CA ARG A 24 -8.02 -9.08 -10.67
C ARG A 24 -6.97 -8.84 -9.58
N HIS A 25 -5.97 -9.73 -9.47
CA HIS A 25 -4.88 -9.56 -8.52
C HIS A 25 -3.99 -8.36 -8.86
N ASP A 26 -3.61 -8.19 -10.14
CA ASP A 26 -2.82 -7.06 -10.61
C ASP A 26 -3.53 -5.73 -10.31
N ARG A 27 -4.86 -5.67 -10.52
CA ARG A 27 -5.67 -4.50 -10.17
C ARG A 27 -5.66 -4.23 -8.67
N ARG A 28 -5.82 -5.26 -7.83
CA ARG A 28 -5.76 -5.13 -6.37
C ARG A 28 -4.40 -4.58 -5.91
N VAL A 29 -3.30 -5.15 -6.41
CA VAL A 29 -1.93 -4.71 -6.09
C VAL A 29 -1.68 -3.27 -6.55
N LEU A 30 -2.16 -2.90 -7.74
CA LEU A 30 -2.06 -1.53 -8.24
C LEU A 30 -2.85 -0.55 -7.35
N ASP A 31 -4.03 -0.95 -6.91
CA ASP A 31 -4.87 -0.15 -6.02
C ASP A 31 -4.22 0.01 -4.64
N GLU A 32 -3.65 -1.07 -4.07
CA GLU A 32 -2.87 -1.01 -2.82
C GLU A 32 -1.65 -0.10 -2.94
N ARG A 33 -0.85 -0.22 -4.01
CA ARG A 33 0.32 0.64 -4.24
C ARG A 33 -0.08 2.11 -4.39
N ARG A 34 -1.19 2.39 -5.07
CA ARG A 34 -1.72 3.75 -5.20
C ARG A 34 -2.17 4.27 -3.84
N PHE A 35 -2.84 3.45 -3.04
CA PHE A 35 -3.27 3.80 -1.70
C PHE A 35 -2.06 4.08 -0.79
N SER A 36 -1.06 3.20 -0.74
CA SER A 36 0.18 3.43 0.04
C SER A 36 0.86 4.74 -0.36
N ARG A 37 0.93 5.04 -1.66
CA ARG A 37 1.50 6.31 -2.12
C ARG A 37 0.70 7.53 -1.66
N LEU A 38 -0.64 7.43 -1.59
CA LEU A 38 -1.46 8.50 -1.02
C LEU A 38 -1.19 8.68 0.47
N VAL A 39 -1.03 7.59 1.23
CA VAL A 39 -0.68 7.63 2.66
C VAL A 39 0.67 8.32 2.85
N GLU A 40 1.69 7.95 2.07
CA GLU A 40 3.02 8.61 2.08
C GLU A 40 2.92 10.12 1.79
N ILE A 41 2.10 10.52 0.82
CA ILE A 41 1.86 11.94 0.52
C ILE A 41 1.19 12.66 1.69
N GLU A 42 0.21 12.03 2.36
CA GLU A 42 -0.45 12.65 3.50
C GLU A 42 0.48 12.73 4.72
N LEU A 43 1.32 11.72 4.96
CA LEU A 43 2.38 11.76 5.97
C LEU A 43 3.37 12.88 5.66
N GLY A 44 3.78 13.05 4.41
CA GLY A 44 4.67 14.14 4.02
C GLY A 44 4.05 15.53 4.25
N LYS A 45 2.74 15.69 4.02
CA LYS A 45 2.00 16.92 4.36
C LYS A 45 1.91 17.18 5.86
N MET A 46 1.99 16.14 6.68
CA MET A 46 2.07 16.23 8.14
C MET A 46 3.48 16.57 8.63
N GLY A 47 4.47 16.68 7.72
CA GLY A 47 5.87 16.97 8.05
C GLY A 47 6.73 15.72 8.24
N LEU A 48 6.17 14.52 8.06
CA LEU A 48 6.81 13.22 8.28
C LEU A 48 7.48 12.65 7.00
N ASP A 49 7.81 13.54 6.05
CA ASP A 49 8.41 13.24 4.73
C ASP A 49 9.86 12.77 4.85
N ARG A 50 10.60 13.29 5.84
CA ARG A 50 12.06 13.19 5.89
C ARG A 50 12.49 12.36 7.07
N HIS A 51 13.22 11.28 6.75
CA HIS A 51 14.17 10.43 7.48
C HIS A 51 14.53 10.63 8.98
N GLU A 52 14.06 11.64 9.69
CA GLU A 52 14.39 11.93 11.08
C GLU A 52 13.27 11.53 12.07
N ASP A 53 12.02 11.41 11.63
CA ASP A 53 10.89 11.00 12.48
C ASP A 53 10.19 9.74 11.91
N ILE A 54 10.24 8.63 12.66
CA ILE A 54 9.42 7.45 12.36
C ILE A 54 7.98 7.80 12.76
N PRO A 55 7.00 7.79 11.83
CA PRO A 55 5.61 8.08 12.15
C PRO A 55 5.08 7.17 13.26
N THR A 56 4.38 7.75 14.23
CA THR A 56 3.65 6.99 15.24
C THR A 56 2.43 6.30 14.64
N ALA A 57 1.89 5.30 15.33
CA ALA A 57 0.72 4.55 14.86
C ALA A 57 -0.51 5.46 14.64
N GLU A 58 -0.72 6.47 15.51
CA GLU A 58 -1.84 7.43 15.38
C GLU A 58 -1.69 8.35 14.16
N GLU A 59 -0.46 8.73 13.82
CA GLU A 59 -0.17 9.55 12.62
C GLU A 59 -0.39 8.76 11.34
N ILE A 60 0.00 7.48 11.34
CA ILE A 60 -0.28 6.56 10.23
C ILE A 60 -1.79 6.39 10.06
N GLU A 61 -2.54 6.14 11.15
CA GLU A 61 -3.99 5.99 11.09
C GLU A 61 -4.68 7.27 10.54
N THR A 62 -4.22 8.43 10.98
CA THR A 62 -4.72 9.73 10.49
C THR A 62 -4.42 9.92 9.00
N ALA A 63 -3.21 9.58 8.55
CA ALA A 63 -2.83 9.67 7.15
C ALA A 63 -3.61 8.66 6.29
N GLU A 64 -3.84 7.45 6.78
CA GLU A 64 -4.71 6.44 6.15
C GLU A 64 -6.14 6.95 6.01
N GLU A 65 -6.72 7.55 7.05
CA GLU A 65 -8.09 8.07 6.97
C GLU A 65 -8.19 9.20 5.93
N ARG A 66 -7.19 10.08 5.87
CA ARG A 66 -7.11 11.14 4.86
C ARG A 66 -6.92 10.59 3.45
N ALA A 67 -6.13 9.53 3.29
CA ALA A 67 -5.94 8.85 2.01
C ALA A 67 -7.23 8.13 1.56
N ARG A 68 -7.94 7.45 2.48
CA ARG A 68 -9.22 6.76 2.19
C ARG A 68 -10.31 7.69 1.71
N ARG A 69 -10.33 8.94 2.16
CA ARG A 69 -11.29 9.95 1.67
C ARG A 69 -11.00 10.42 0.24
N LYS A 70 -9.81 10.14 -0.31
CA LYS A 70 -9.35 10.59 -1.64
C LYS A 70 -9.24 9.47 -2.68
N PHE A 71 -9.10 8.24 -2.21
CA PHE A 71 -9.03 7.04 -3.03
C PHE A 71 -10.43 6.59 -3.46
#